data_AF-A0AAF0Q080-F1
#
_entry.id   AF-A0AAF0Q080-F1
#
_cell.length_a   1.000
_cell.length_b   1.000
_cell.length_c   1.000
_cell.angle_alpha   90.00
_cell.angle_beta   90.00
_cell.angle_gamma   90.00
#
_symmetry.space_group_name_H-M   'P 1'
#
loop_
_entity.id
_entity.type
_entity.pdbx_description
1 polymer ?
#
loop_
_entity_poly.entity_id
_entity_poly.type
_entity_poly.pdbx_seq_one_letter_code
_entity_poly.pdbx_strand_id
1 'polypeptide(L)'
;MAVSMRDLDPAFQGAGQKAGIEIWRIEKLSPVAVPKSSHGKFYTGDSYIILKTSASKTGALRHDIHYWLGADTSQDEAGAAAIKTVELDAALGGRAVQYREVQGHETEKFLSYFKPCIIPLKGGIASGFKHVEEEEYKNCLYICQGKHVVHVKEASVPFARSSLNHDDIFILDTKSKIFQFNGSNSSIQERAKALEVVQYIKDTYHDGKCDVAAIEDGKLMADAETGEFWGFFGGFAPLPRKTTRDEAKNIDTVPTRLYK
;
A
#
# COMPACT_ATOMS: atom_id res chain seq x y z
N MET A 1 12.94 29.68 9.70
CA MET A 1 14.33 29.54 10.19
C MET A 1 15.12 28.79 9.13
N ALA A 2 16.25 29.32 8.68
CA ALA A 2 17.09 28.62 7.71
C ALA A 2 17.79 27.47 8.44
N VAL A 3 17.40 26.23 8.15
CA VAL A 3 18.14 25.04 8.62
C VAL A 3 19.50 25.11 7.94
N SER A 4 20.56 25.26 8.74
CA SER A 4 21.93 25.19 8.24
C SER A 4 22.17 23.78 7.71
N MET A 5 22.80 23.64 6.53
CA MET A 5 23.18 22.32 5.99
C MET A 5 24.07 21.49 6.96
N ARG A 6 24.61 22.12 8.02
CA ARG A 6 25.38 21.45 9.08
C ARG A 6 24.54 20.66 10.08
N ASP A 7 23.24 20.97 10.16
CA ASP A 7 22.30 20.29 11.07
C ASP A 7 21.44 19.24 10.35
N LEU A 8 21.71 19.01 9.05
CA LEU A 8 21.04 18.00 8.25
C LEU A 8 21.52 16.61 8.67
N ASP A 9 20.57 15.70 8.83
CA ASP A 9 20.88 14.30 9.08
C ASP A 9 21.83 13.72 8.01
N PRO A 10 22.92 13.03 8.40
CA PRO A 10 23.87 12.45 7.44
C PRO A 10 23.21 11.55 6.39
N ALA A 11 22.09 10.91 6.72
CA ALA A 11 21.37 10.06 5.78
C ALA A 11 20.78 10.80 4.58
N PHE A 12 20.55 12.12 4.71
CA PHE A 12 20.03 12.96 3.63
C PHE A 12 21.13 13.66 2.82
N GLN A 13 22.39 13.43 3.14
CA GLN A 13 23.49 14.04 2.41
C GLN A 13 23.49 13.57 0.96
N GLY A 14 23.28 14.51 0.04
CA GLY A 14 23.20 14.23 -1.40
C GLY A 14 21.82 13.81 -1.92
N ALA A 15 20.81 13.76 -1.05
CA ALA A 15 19.43 13.47 -1.43
C ALA A 15 18.93 14.45 -2.49
N GLY A 16 18.17 13.96 -3.45
CA GLY A 16 17.51 14.77 -4.47
C GLY A 16 18.42 15.33 -5.55
N GLN A 17 19.71 14.99 -5.59
CA GLN A 17 20.62 15.50 -6.64
C GLN A 17 20.37 14.87 -8.02
N LYS A 18 19.68 13.72 -8.09
CA LYS A 18 19.41 12.99 -9.33
C LYS A 18 17.95 12.56 -9.41
N ALA A 19 17.41 12.48 -10.62
CA ALA A 19 16.08 11.92 -10.84
C ALA A 19 16.03 10.46 -10.38
N GLY A 20 15.01 10.11 -9.61
CA GLY A 20 14.94 8.81 -8.95
C GLY A 20 13.95 8.78 -7.80
N ILE A 21 13.97 7.68 -7.07
CA ILE A 21 13.29 7.50 -5.79
C ILE A 21 14.36 7.13 -4.77
N GLU A 22 14.33 7.81 -3.63
CA GLU A 22 15.15 7.54 -2.46
C GLU A 22 14.21 7.30 -1.28
N ILE A 23 14.48 6.28 -0.47
CA ILE A 23 13.61 5.85 0.63
C ILE A 23 14.46 5.71 1.87
N TRP A 24 13.98 6.24 2.97
CA TRP A 24 14.54 6.05 4.31
C TRP A 24 13.46 5.48 5.23
N ARG A 25 13.87 4.58 6.11
CA ARG A 25 13.06 4.10 7.23
C ARG A 25 13.49 4.86 8.48
N ILE A 26 12.54 5.24 9.33
CA ILE A 26 12.86 5.77 10.65
C ILE A 26 13.21 4.59 11.56
N GLU A 27 14.45 4.57 12.04
CA GLU A 27 14.92 3.58 13.02
C GLU A 27 15.46 4.34 14.22
N LYS A 28 14.85 4.17 15.40
CA LYS A 28 15.26 4.85 16.64
C LYS A 28 15.37 6.38 16.46
N LEU A 29 14.35 6.97 15.84
CA LEU A 29 14.21 8.41 15.55
C LEU A 29 15.18 8.99 14.51
N SER A 30 15.97 8.14 13.84
CA SER A 30 16.87 8.57 12.76
C SER A 30 16.50 7.93 11.42
N PRO A 31 16.62 8.66 10.30
CA PRO A 31 16.43 8.10 8.96
C PRO A 31 17.59 7.16 8.58
N VAL A 32 17.25 5.96 8.12
CA VAL A 32 18.20 4.97 7.61
C VAL A 32 17.82 4.62 6.17
N ALA A 33 18.77 4.74 5.25
CA ALA A 33 18.51 4.51 3.82
C ALA A 33 18.08 3.06 3.55
N VAL A 34 16.97 2.88 2.84
CA VAL A 34 16.45 1.57 2.45
C VAL A 34 17.12 1.13 1.14
N PRO A 35 17.71 -0.09 1.09
CA PRO A 35 18.30 -0.63 -0.13
C PRO A 35 17.30 -0.68 -1.28
N LYS A 36 17.76 -0.44 -2.51
CA LYS A 36 16.90 -0.46 -3.71
C LYS A 36 16.15 -1.78 -3.92
N SER A 37 16.73 -2.91 -3.50
CA SER A 37 16.10 -4.24 -3.54
C SER A 37 14.92 -4.39 -2.58
N SER A 38 14.80 -3.47 -1.61
CA SER A 38 13.71 -3.44 -0.62
C SER A 38 12.75 -2.27 -0.84
N HIS A 39 12.89 -1.51 -1.93
CA HIS A 39 11.91 -0.48 -2.28
C HIS A 39 10.54 -1.12 -2.55
N GLY A 40 9.49 -0.57 -1.94
CA GLY A 40 8.14 -1.13 -1.97
C GLY A 40 7.81 -2.08 -0.81
N LYS A 41 8.80 -2.48 0.01
CA LYS A 41 8.59 -3.27 1.23
C LYS A 41 8.43 -2.34 2.43
N PHE A 42 7.18 -2.10 2.82
CA PHE A 42 6.82 -1.26 3.96
C PHE A 42 6.33 -2.14 5.11
N TYR A 43 6.78 -1.84 6.33
CA TYR A 43 6.36 -2.57 7.53
C TYR A 43 5.28 -1.78 8.30
N THR A 44 4.23 -2.45 8.77
CA THR A 44 3.09 -1.79 9.44
C THR A 44 3.47 -1.09 10.73
N GLY A 45 4.52 -1.56 11.42
CA GLY A 45 5.03 -0.97 12.65
C GLY A 45 6.04 0.16 12.45
N ASP A 46 6.39 0.51 11.21
CA ASP A 46 7.47 1.46 10.92
C ASP A 46 6.95 2.73 10.21
N SER A 47 7.75 3.80 10.27
CA SER A 47 7.54 5.04 9.51
C SER A 47 8.64 5.24 8.47
N TYR A 48 8.29 5.80 7.31
CA TYR A 48 9.19 5.95 6.17
C TYR A 48 9.15 7.35 5.58
N ILE A 49 10.24 7.76 4.94
CA ILE A 49 10.35 8.97 4.14
C ILE A 49 10.74 8.56 2.72
N ILE A 50 10.01 9.03 1.74
CA ILE A 50 10.17 8.73 0.33
C ILE A 50 10.36 10.05 -0.41
N LEU A 51 11.53 10.27 -0.98
CA LEU A 51 11.81 11.39 -1.86
C LEU A 51 11.70 10.93 -3.32
N LYS A 52 10.70 11.46 -4.02
CA LYS A 52 10.61 11.35 -5.47
C LYS A 52 11.21 12.59 -6.11
N THR A 53 12.31 12.41 -6.84
CA THR A 53 12.92 13.46 -7.65
C THR A 53 12.62 13.24 -9.13
N SER A 54 12.06 14.26 -9.77
CA SER A 54 11.70 14.26 -11.18
C SER A 54 12.43 15.38 -11.92
N ALA A 55 13.08 15.06 -13.03
CA ALA A 55 13.68 16.06 -13.90
C ALA A 55 12.64 16.58 -14.89
N SER A 56 12.50 17.90 -14.95
CA SER A 56 11.72 18.56 -16.00
C SER A 56 12.48 18.57 -17.33
N LYS A 57 11.78 18.90 -18.43
CA LYS A 57 12.39 19.03 -19.77
C LYS A 57 13.53 20.06 -19.82
N THR A 58 13.54 21.02 -18.89
CA THR A 58 14.57 22.06 -18.78
C THR A 58 15.73 21.66 -17.86
N GLY A 59 15.73 20.43 -17.33
CA GLY A 59 16.73 19.93 -16.39
C GLY A 59 16.50 20.35 -14.94
N ALA A 60 15.54 21.23 -14.66
CA ALA A 60 15.19 21.61 -13.29
C ALA A 60 14.57 20.40 -12.55
N LEU A 61 15.05 20.15 -11.34
CA LEU A 61 14.58 19.07 -10.48
C LEU A 61 13.37 19.52 -9.65
N ARG A 62 12.36 18.66 -9.59
CA ARG A 62 11.19 18.79 -8.72
C ARG A 62 11.21 17.66 -7.70
N HIS A 63 10.90 18.01 -6.47
CA HIS A 63 10.87 17.09 -5.34
C HIS A 63 9.45 16.95 -4.80
N ASP A 64 9.03 15.70 -4.62
CA ASP A 64 7.85 15.33 -3.86
C ASP A 64 8.33 14.45 -2.70
N ILE A 65 8.09 14.87 -1.46
CA ILE A 65 8.46 14.12 -0.26
C ILE A 65 7.19 13.53 0.34
N HIS A 66 7.15 12.21 0.45
CA HIS A 66 6.06 11.49 1.09
C HIS A 66 6.59 10.92 2.41
N TYR A 67 5.90 11.13 3.52
CA TYR A 67 6.16 10.35 4.73
C TYR A 67 5.02 9.38 4.95
N TRP A 68 5.35 8.09 4.90
CA TRP A 68 4.40 7.01 5.04
C TRP A 68 4.40 6.52 6.48
N LEU A 69 3.20 6.41 7.05
CA LEU A 69 2.96 6.01 8.43
C LEU A 69 2.25 4.66 8.44
N GLY A 70 2.94 3.64 8.96
CA GLY A 70 2.35 2.33 9.17
C GLY A 70 1.21 2.36 10.18
N ALA A 71 0.26 1.44 10.05
CA ALA A 71 -0.91 1.38 10.93
C ALA A 71 -0.54 1.15 12.41
N ASP A 72 0.58 0.48 12.66
CA ASP A 72 1.08 0.10 13.98
C ASP A 72 2.33 0.91 14.40
N THR A 73 2.72 1.95 13.64
CA THR A 73 3.91 2.77 13.96
C THR A 73 3.71 3.57 15.24
N SER A 74 4.79 3.73 16.01
CA SER A 74 4.72 4.47 17.27
C SER A 74 4.62 5.99 17.05
N GLN A 75 4.07 6.70 18.04
CA GLN A 75 3.86 8.15 17.93
C GLN A 75 5.16 8.93 17.75
N ASP A 76 6.23 8.50 18.41
CA ASP A 76 7.56 9.10 18.33
C ASP A 76 8.21 8.86 16.96
N GLU A 77 8.06 7.67 16.36
CA GLU A 77 8.55 7.39 15.00
C GLU A 77 7.77 8.18 13.94
N ALA A 78 6.44 8.24 14.06
CA ALA A 78 5.61 9.07 13.19
C ALA A 78 5.96 10.57 13.30
N GLY A 79 6.20 11.04 14.53
CA GLY A 79 6.67 12.40 14.80
C GLY A 79 8.05 12.68 14.20
N ALA A 80 8.98 11.75 14.35
CA ALA A 80 10.30 11.83 13.74
C ALA A 80 10.23 11.88 12.21
N ALA A 81 9.39 11.05 11.57
CA ALA A 81 9.21 11.07 10.13
C ALA A 81 8.71 12.44 9.62
N ALA A 82 7.76 13.05 10.33
CA ALA A 82 7.25 14.37 10.00
C ALA A 82 8.33 15.47 10.16
N ILE A 83 9.07 15.48 11.28
CA ILE A 83 10.16 16.44 11.52
C ILE A 83 11.25 16.30 10.46
N LYS A 84 11.69 15.07 10.20
CA LYS A 84 12.73 14.76 9.22
C LYS A 84 12.32 15.12 7.79
N THR A 85 11.03 15.03 7.46
CA THR A 85 10.49 15.50 6.18
C THR A 85 10.65 17.02 6.02
N VAL A 86 10.41 17.79 7.08
CA VAL A 86 10.60 19.25 7.08
C VAL A 86 12.08 19.61 6.97
N GLU A 87 12.96 18.90 7.69
CA GLU A 87 14.42 19.08 7.58
C GLU A 87 14.92 18.81 6.14
N LEU A 88 14.44 17.74 5.52
CA LEU A 88 14.78 17.38 4.14
C LEU A 88 14.27 18.43 3.14
N ASP A 89 13.03 18.91 3.27
CA ASP A 89 12.52 19.98 2.41
C ASP A 89 13.34 21.27 2.54
N ALA A 90 13.68 21.66 3.77
CA ALA A 90 14.52 22.83 4.01
C ALA A 90 15.89 22.71 3.32
N ALA A 91 16.51 21.52 3.37
CA ALA A 91 17.76 21.24 2.67
C ALA A 91 17.64 21.27 1.13
N LEU A 92 16.45 20.93 0.60
CA LEU A 92 16.13 21.02 -0.84
C LEU A 92 15.68 22.44 -1.26
N GLY A 93 15.78 23.41 -0.35
CA GLY A 93 15.47 24.82 -0.59
C GLY A 93 14.01 25.19 -0.37
N GLY A 94 13.22 24.39 0.37
CA GLY A 94 11.85 24.70 0.78
C GLY A 94 10.85 24.72 -0.39
N ARG A 95 11.10 23.92 -1.42
CA ARG A 95 10.30 23.87 -2.67
C ARG A 95 9.67 22.50 -2.90
N ALA A 96 9.94 21.52 -2.05
CA ALA A 96 9.36 20.20 -2.21
C ALA A 96 7.88 20.24 -1.81
N VAL A 97 7.05 19.43 -2.47
CA VAL A 97 5.68 19.19 -2.00
C VAL A 97 5.71 18.05 -1.00
N GLN A 98 5.17 18.28 0.19
CA GLN A 98 5.13 17.28 1.26
C GLN A 98 3.76 16.58 1.29
N TYR A 99 3.76 15.26 1.40
CA TYR A 99 2.55 14.43 1.46
C TYR A 99 2.60 13.55 2.71
N ARG A 100 1.49 13.53 3.45
CA ARG A 100 1.27 12.58 4.54
C ARG A 100 0.56 11.35 3.98
N GLU A 101 1.24 10.22 3.96
CA GLU A 101 0.68 8.96 3.48
C GLU A 101 0.38 8.07 4.69
N VAL A 102 -0.89 7.72 4.91
CA VAL A 102 -1.26 6.81 6.00
C VAL A 102 -1.56 5.46 5.38
N GLN A 103 -1.11 4.37 6.02
CA GLN A 103 -1.38 3.02 5.55
C GLN A 103 -2.86 2.81 5.23
N GLY A 104 -3.14 2.36 4.00
CA GLY A 104 -4.50 2.13 3.48
C GLY A 104 -5.23 3.40 3.03
N HIS A 105 -4.66 4.59 3.21
CA HIS A 105 -5.23 5.85 2.76
C HIS A 105 -4.21 6.65 1.93
N GLU A 106 -3.29 5.94 1.28
CA GLU A 106 -2.26 6.54 0.46
C GLU A 106 -2.85 7.21 -0.79
N THR A 107 -2.20 8.29 -1.19
CA THR A 107 -2.53 8.99 -2.43
C THR A 107 -2.23 8.12 -3.65
N GLU A 108 -3.02 8.27 -4.72
CA GLU A 108 -2.74 7.60 -6.00
C GLU A 108 -1.35 7.96 -6.53
N LYS A 109 -0.87 9.18 -6.23
CA LYS A 109 0.47 9.62 -6.62
C LYS A 109 1.55 8.78 -5.95
N PHE A 110 1.47 8.58 -4.64
CA PHE A 110 2.43 7.74 -3.91
C PHE A 110 2.40 6.30 -4.43
N LEU A 111 1.21 5.71 -4.52
CA LEU A 111 1.05 4.33 -4.98
C LEU A 111 1.50 4.14 -6.44
N SER A 112 1.42 5.17 -7.30
CA SER A 112 1.90 5.08 -8.69
C SER A 112 3.40 4.79 -8.81
N TYR A 113 4.18 5.04 -7.75
CA TYR A 113 5.61 4.77 -7.71
C TYR A 113 5.94 3.28 -7.51
N PHE A 114 5.01 2.50 -6.97
CA PHE A 114 5.22 1.12 -6.57
C PHE A 114 4.22 0.23 -7.32
N LYS A 115 4.69 -0.41 -8.39
CA LYS A 115 3.84 -1.26 -9.24
C LYS A 115 4.08 -2.75 -8.95
N PRO A 116 3.02 -3.57 -8.98
CA PRO A 116 1.63 -3.20 -9.23
C PRO A 116 0.89 -2.62 -8.00
N CYS A 117 1.41 -2.86 -6.80
CA CYS A 117 0.82 -2.41 -5.55
C CYS A 117 1.85 -2.36 -4.40
N ILE A 118 1.40 -1.94 -3.23
CA ILE A 118 2.10 -2.13 -1.95
C ILE A 118 1.29 -3.11 -1.10
N ILE A 119 1.95 -4.13 -0.56
CA ILE A 119 1.38 -5.02 0.45
C ILE A 119 2.22 -4.84 1.73
N PRO A 120 1.69 -4.13 2.75
CA PRO A 120 2.42 -3.89 3.99
C PRO A 120 2.73 -5.20 4.72
N LEU A 121 3.97 -5.33 5.18
CA LEU A 121 4.47 -6.47 5.95
C LEU A 121 4.23 -6.22 7.44
N LYS A 122 3.85 -7.27 8.19
CA LYS A 122 3.70 -7.15 9.65
C LYS A 122 5.06 -6.99 10.33
N GLY A 123 5.04 -6.37 11.51
CA GLY A 123 6.23 -6.12 12.33
C GLY A 123 6.86 -4.76 12.04
N GLY A 124 8.14 -4.64 12.39
CA GLY A 124 8.92 -3.40 12.33
C GLY A 124 10.16 -3.44 13.23
N ILE A 125 10.83 -2.30 13.37
CA ILE A 125 12.05 -2.13 14.17
C ILE A 125 11.81 -2.44 15.64
N ALA A 126 10.71 -1.93 16.21
CA ALA A 126 10.40 -2.13 17.63
C ALA A 126 10.22 -3.62 17.98
N SER A 127 9.66 -4.40 17.06
CA SER A 127 9.51 -5.85 17.21
C SER A 127 10.78 -6.66 16.93
N GLY A 128 11.88 -6.03 16.48
CA GLY A 128 13.17 -6.68 16.27
C GLY A 128 13.27 -7.56 15.01
N PHE A 129 12.26 -7.59 14.14
CA PHE A 129 12.28 -8.36 12.90
C PHE A 129 13.36 -7.82 11.94
N LYS A 130 14.52 -8.51 11.92
CA LYS A 130 15.57 -8.37 10.89
C LYS A 130 15.54 -9.50 9.86
N HIS A 131 14.73 -10.52 10.07
CA HIS A 131 14.62 -11.67 9.18
C HIS A 131 13.28 -12.38 9.38
N VAL A 132 12.79 -12.95 8.29
CA VAL A 132 11.56 -13.75 8.22
C VAL A 132 11.84 -15.05 8.96
N GLU A 133 11.23 -15.24 10.14
CA GLU A 133 11.01 -16.59 10.65
C GLU A 133 10.04 -17.28 9.68
N GLU A 134 10.25 -18.57 9.40
CA GLU A 134 9.32 -19.38 8.61
C GLU A 134 8.00 -19.50 9.37
N GLU A 135 7.17 -18.44 9.31
CA GLU A 135 5.81 -18.53 9.79
C GLU A 135 5.05 -19.52 8.92
N GLU A 136 4.23 -20.35 9.56
CA GLU A 136 3.26 -21.17 8.84
C GLU A 136 2.50 -20.29 7.86
N TYR A 137 2.40 -20.75 6.60
CA TYR A 137 1.71 -20.01 5.56
C TYR A 137 0.30 -19.66 6.02
N LYS A 138 0.06 -18.37 6.28
CA LYS A 138 -1.23 -17.86 6.71
C LYS A 138 -2.04 -17.46 5.49
N ASN A 139 -3.23 -18.02 5.35
CA ASN A 139 -4.16 -17.59 4.34
C ASN A 139 -4.54 -16.11 4.59
N CYS A 140 -4.49 -15.31 3.53
CA CYS A 140 -4.74 -13.86 3.60
C CYS A 140 -5.84 -13.48 2.61
N LEU A 141 -6.75 -12.59 3.02
CA LEU A 141 -7.73 -12.00 2.11
C LEU A 141 -7.37 -10.54 1.91
N TYR A 142 -7.12 -10.16 0.65
CA TYR A 142 -6.89 -8.77 0.27
C TYR A 142 -8.11 -8.19 -0.44
N ILE A 143 -8.37 -6.92 -0.18
CA ILE A 143 -9.35 -6.10 -0.89
C ILE A 143 -8.58 -5.22 -1.87
N CYS A 144 -8.89 -5.34 -3.15
CA CYS A 144 -8.29 -4.56 -4.23
C CYS A 144 -9.28 -3.52 -4.74
N GLN A 145 -8.88 -2.26 -4.71
CA GLN A 145 -9.68 -1.13 -5.15
C GLN A 145 -8.87 -0.22 -6.08
N GLY A 146 -9.56 0.45 -7.01
CA GLY A 146 -8.96 1.45 -7.88
C GLY A 146 -8.76 0.98 -9.33
N LYS A 147 -9.06 1.89 -10.26
CA LYS A 147 -9.05 1.62 -11.72
C LYS A 147 -7.68 1.83 -12.37
N HIS A 148 -6.90 2.75 -11.83
CA HIS A 148 -5.61 3.17 -12.40
C HIS A 148 -4.44 2.77 -11.52
N VAL A 149 -4.63 2.92 -10.21
CA VAL A 149 -3.67 2.60 -9.17
C VAL A 149 -4.39 1.72 -8.16
N VAL A 150 -3.76 0.63 -7.74
CA VAL A 150 -4.41 -0.38 -6.89
C VAL A 150 -4.09 -0.10 -5.44
N HIS A 151 -5.15 0.11 -4.65
CA HIS A 151 -5.10 0.03 -3.20
C HIS A 151 -5.34 -1.41 -2.80
N VAL A 152 -4.38 -2.00 -2.10
CA VAL A 152 -4.48 -3.36 -1.55
C VAL A 152 -4.51 -3.26 -0.04
N LYS A 153 -5.55 -3.82 0.58
CA LYS A 153 -5.71 -3.86 2.04
C LYS A 153 -6.00 -5.28 2.48
N GLU A 154 -5.39 -5.73 3.57
CA GLU A 154 -5.80 -6.97 4.23
C GLU A 154 -7.19 -6.77 4.86
N ALA A 155 -8.11 -7.71 4.65
CA ALA A 155 -9.44 -7.69 5.24
C ALA A 155 -9.34 -7.95 6.75
N SER A 156 -10.11 -7.22 7.56
CA SER A 156 -10.07 -7.36 9.02
C SER A 156 -10.60 -8.71 9.51
N VAL A 157 -11.53 -9.32 8.77
CA VAL A 157 -12.15 -10.62 9.12
C VAL A 157 -12.12 -11.57 7.92
N PRO A 158 -10.94 -12.04 7.49
CA PRO A 158 -10.70 -12.60 6.14
C PRO A 158 -11.59 -13.81 5.77
N PHE A 159 -12.11 -14.56 6.73
CA PHE A 159 -12.93 -15.76 6.48
C PHE A 159 -14.40 -15.61 6.89
N ALA A 160 -14.85 -14.38 7.11
CA ALA A 160 -16.26 -14.09 7.30
C ALA A 160 -16.90 -13.65 5.99
N ARG A 161 -18.11 -14.13 5.73
CA ARG A 161 -18.93 -13.68 4.58
C ARG A 161 -19.15 -12.16 4.57
N SER A 162 -19.14 -11.52 5.73
CA SER A 162 -19.24 -10.07 5.88
C SER A 162 -18.07 -9.29 5.31
N SER A 163 -16.96 -9.95 5.00
CA SER A 163 -15.80 -9.31 4.38
C SER A 163 -15.92 -9.18 2.87
N LEU A 164 -16.75 -9.99 2.22
CA LEU A 164 -17.01 -9.92 0.79
C LEU A 164 -18.19 -9.00 0.49
N ASN A 165 -18.18 -8.38 -0.69
CA ASN A 165 -19.31 -7.62 -1.22
C ASN A 165 -19.33 -7.67 -2.75
N HIS A 166 -20.41 -7.14 -3.34
CA HIS A 166 -20.63 -7.15 -4.79
C HIS A 166 -19.85 -6.06 -5.55
N ASP A 167 -19.23 -5.10 -4.87
CA ASP A 167 -18.62 -3.91 -5.48
C ASP A 167 -17.12 -4.05 -5.69
N ASP A 168 -16.43 -4.66 -4.71
CA ASP A 168 -14.98 -4.72 -4.65
C ASP A 168 -14.44 -6.03 -5.28
N ILE A 169 -13.13 -6.06 -5.53
CA ILE A 169 -12.42 -7.28 -5.92
C ILE A 169 -11.62 -7.78 -4.72
N PHE A 170 -11.62 -9.09 -4.54
CA PHE A 170 -10.95 -9.74 -3.42
C PHE A 170 -9.94 -10.75 -3.92
N ILE A 171 -8.76 -10.77 -3.30
CA ILE A 171 -7.73 -11.76 -3.57
C ILE A 171 -7.58 -12.61 -2.33
N LEU A 172 -8.01 -13.87 -2.41
CA LEU A 172 -7.77 -14.85 -1.37
C LEU A 172 -6.49 -15.60 -1.70
N ASP A 173 -5.45 -15.33 -0.92
CA ASP A 173 -4.14 -15.92 -1.06
C ASP A 173 -4.00 -17.11 -0.11
N THR A 174 -3.81 -18.31 -0.66
CA THR A 174 -3.65 -19.56 0.09
C THR A 174 -2.37 -20.26 -0.33
N LYS A 175 -1.92 -21.25 0.45
CA LYS A 175 -0.65 -21.95 0.23
C LYS A 175 -0.51 -22.57 -1.17
N SER A 176 -1.62 -23.02 -1.77
CA SER A 176 -1.61 -23.77 -3.04
C SER A 176 -2.34 -23.07 -4.18
N LYS A 177 -3.23 -22.12 -3.88
CA LYS A 177 -4.04 -21.44 -4.89
C LYS A 177 -4.36 -19.99 -4.48
N ILE A 178 -4.33 -19.09 -5.45
CA ILE A 178 -4.77 -17.71 -5.31
C ILE A 178 -6.11 -17.56 -6.02
N PHE A 179 -7.14 -17.10 -5.32
CA PHE A 179 -8.45 -16.84 -5.89
C PHE A 179 -8.65 -15.34 -6.07
N GLN A 180 -9.04 -14.93 -7.27
CA GLN A 180 -9.54 -13.58 -7.54
C GLN A 180 -11.07 -13.61 -7.59
N PHE A 181 -11.72 -13.13 -6.53
CA PHE A 181 -13.17 -12.96 -6.52
C PHE A 181 -13.55 -11.59 -7.05
N ASN A 182 -14.27 -11.57 -8.17
CA ASN A 182 -14.74 -10.37 -8.84
C ASN A 182 -16.18 -10.07 -8.40
N GLY A 183 -16.38 -9.01 -7.62
CA GLY A 183 -17.72 -8.48 -7.33
C GLY A 183 -18.47 -8.14 -8.62
N SER A 184 -19.77 -8.40 -8.65
CA SER A 184 -20.60 -8.23 -9.85
C SER A 184 -20.65 -6.79 -10.37
N ASN A 185 -20.46 -5.79 -9.50
CA ASN A 185 -20.41 -4.37 -9.83
C ASN A 185 -18.99 -3.84 -10.12
N SER A 186 -17.96 -4.69 -10.02
CA SER A 186 -16.57 -4.31 -10.34
C SER A 186 -16.37 -4.10 -11.84
N SER A 187 -15.54 -3.11 -12.21
CA SER A 187 -15.25 -2.81 -13.61
C SER A 187 -14.15 -3.70 -14.21
N ILE A 188 -14.14 -3.83 -15.54
CA ILE A 188 -13.13 -4.60 -16.29
C ILE A 188 -11.70 -4.11 -15.96
N GLN A 189 -11.52 -2.79 -15.82
CA GLN A 189 -10.22 -2.21 -15.47
C GLN A 189 -9.77 -2.60 -14.07
N GLU A 190 -10.66 -2.57 -13.07
CA GLU A 190 -10.35 -3.02 -11.72
C GLU A 190 -9.97 -4.51 -11.72
N ARG A 191 -10.70 -5.35 -12.48
CA ARG A 191 -10.41 -6.79 -12.61
C ARG A 191 -9.06 -7.07 -13.23
N ALA A 192 -8.69 -6.33 -14.27
CA ALA A 192 -7.38 -6.45 -14.91
C ALA A 192 -6.25 -6.02 -13.95
N LYS A 193 -6.48 -4.97 -13.17
CA LYS A 193 -5.52 -4.49 -12.17
C LYS A 193 -5.36 -5.42 -10.98
N ALA A 194 -6.44 -6.01 -10.50
CA ALA A 194 -6.37 -7.06 -9.49
C ALA A 194 -5.58 -8.28 -10.00
N LEU A 195 -5.72 -8.63 -11.28
CA LEU A 195 -4.94 -9.73 -11.87
C LEU A 195 -3.43 -9.43 -11.88
N GLU A 196 -3.01 -8.18 -12.13
CA GLU A 196 -1.60 -7.77 -11.98
C GLU A 196 -1.11 -8.00 -10.54
N VAL A 197 -1.94 -7.71 -9.53
CA VAL A 197 -1.62 -7.98 -8.11
C VAL A 197 -1.55 -9.49 -7.82
N VAL A 198 -2.46 -10.29 -8.37
CA VAL A 198 -2.43 -11.76 -8.24
C VAL A 198 -1.13 -12.33 -8.80
N GLN A 199 -0.70 -11.90 -10.00
CA GLN A 199 0.57 -12.34 -10.56
C GLN A 199 1.75 -11.90 -9.71
N TYR A 200 1.74 -10.68 -9.18
CA TYR A 200 2.76 -10.22 -8.26
C TYR A 200 2.85 -11.06 -6.99
N ILE A 201 1.72 -11.42 -6.38
CA ILE A 201 1.69 -12.29 -5.20
C ILE A 201 2.25 -13.67 -5.54
N LYS A 202 1.80 -14.25 -6.67
CA LYS A 202 2.28 -15.55 -7.16
C LYS A 202 3.79 -15.56 -7.37
N ASP A 203 4.35 -14.53 -8.00
CA ASP A 203 5.77 -14.47 -8.32
C ASP A 203 6.62 -14.15 -7.08
N THR A 204 6.11 -13.31 -6.16
CA THR A 204 6.87 -12.81 -5.01
C THR A 204 6.81 -13.72 -3.79
N TYR A 205 5.64 -14.33 -3.53
CA TYR A 205 5.40 -15.11 -2.31
C TYR A 205 5.22 -16.60 -2.56
N HIS A 206 5.08 -17.04 -3.83
CA HIS A 206 4.89 -18.44 -4.20
C HIS A 206 5.85 -18.95 -5.27
N ASP A 207 6.94 -18.24 -5.54
CA ASP A 207 7.96 -18.61 -6.53
C ASP A 207 7.39 -18.95 -7.93
N GLY A 208 6.26 -18.34 -8.30
CA GLY A 208 5.61 -18.58 -9.60
C GLY A 208 4.84 -19.91 -9.71
N LYS A 209 4.72 -20.70 -8.62
CA LYS A 209 4.20 -22.09 -8.68
C LYS A 209 2.75 -22.26 -8.21
N CYS A 210 2.13 -21.21 -7.69
CA CYS A 210 0.77 -21.26 -7.16
C CYS A 210 -0.29 -21.26 -8.29
N ASP A 211 -1.37 -22.01 -8.12
CA ASP A 211 -2.51 -22.00 -9.04
C ASP A 211 -3.31 -20.70 -8.90
N VAL A 212 -3.98 -20.28 -9.98
CA VAL A 212 -4.79 -19.05 -9.97
C VAL A 212 -6.18 -19.35 -10.51
N ALA A 213 -7.22 -18.99 -9.76
CA ALA A 213 -8.61 -19.16 -10.14
C ALA A 213 -9.37 -17.82 -10.09
N ALA A 214 -10.19 -17.55 -11.10
CA ALA A 214 -11.05 -16.36 -11.13
C ALA A 214 -12.49 -16.75 -10.79
N ILE A 215 -13.03 -16.17 -9.72
CA ILE A 215 -14.38 -16.44 -9.21
C ILE A 215 -15.26 -15.23 -9.52
N GLU A 216 -16.37 -15.45 -10.21
CA GLU A 216 -17.32 -14.39 -10.57
C GLU A 216 -18.53 -14.41 -9.63
N ASP A 217 -18.80 -13.27 -9.01
CA ASP A 217 -19.98 -13.06 -8.18
C ASP A 217 -21.28 -13.29 -8.97
N GLY A 218 -22.22 -14.03 -8.36
CA GLY A 218 -23.51 -14.37 -8.97
C GLY A 218 -23.49 -15.52 -9.98
N LYS A 219 -22.32 -16.03 -10.38
CA LYS A 219 -22.25 -17.31 -11.10
C LYS A 219 -22.37 -18.44 -10.08
N LEU A 220 -23.51 -19.13 -10.10
CA LEU A 220 -23.75 -20.34 -9.31
C LEU A 220 -22.61 -21.35 -9.55
N MET A 221 -22.26 -22.12 -8.52
CA MET A 221 -21.15 -23.08 -8.44
C MET A 221 -21.08 -24.05 -9.63
N ALA A 222 -20.62 -23.57 -10.78
CA ALA A 222 -20.57 -24.32 -12.02
C ALA A 222 -19.30 -25.19 -12.08
N ASP A 223 -18.30 -24.87 -11.26
CA ASP A 223 -16.97 -25.47 -11.26
C ASP A 223 -16.43 -25.72 -9.84
N ALA A 224 -15.43 -26.61 -9.76
CA ALA A 224 -14.83 -27.04 -8.50
C ALA A 224 -14.09 -25.91 -7.77
N GLU A 225 -13.53 -24.94 -8.50
CA GLU A 225 -12.76 -23.83 -7.94
C GLU A 225 -13.65 -22.86 -7.17
N THR A 226 -14.85 -22.60 -7.69
CA THR A 226 -15.89 -21.83 -7.00
C THR A 226 -16.30 -22.54 -5.70
N GLY A 227 -16.49 -23.87 -5.75
CA GLY A 227 -16.77 -24.69 -4.56
C GLY A 227 -15.69 -24.55 -3.48
N GLU A 228 -14.42 -24.68 -3.88
CA GLU A 228 -13.25 -24.54 -3.01
C GLU A 228 -13.19 -23.15 -2.36
N PHE A 229 -13.34 -22.08 -3.16
CA PHE A 229 -13.35 -20.70 -2.67
C PHE A 229 -14.40 -20.50 -1.57
N TRP A 230 -15.66 -20.86 -1.82
CA TRP A 230 -16.73 -20.68 -0.85
C TRP A 230 -16.58 -21.58 0.38
N GLY A 231 -15.86 -22.69 0.28
CA GLY A 231 -15.47 -23.53 1.41
C GLY A 231 -14.75 -22.74 2.51
N PHE A 232 -13.89 -21.78 2.14
CA PHE A 232 -13.20 -20.89 3.09
C PHE A 232 -14.15 -19.95 3.86
N PHE A 233 -15.35 -19.70 3.35
CA PHE A 233 -16.34 -18.80 3.94
C PHE A 233 -17.53 -19.54 4.57
N GLY A 234 -17.42 -20.87 4.75
CA GLY A 234 -18.48 -21.71 5.33
C GLY A 234 -19.59 -22.09 4.35
N GLY A 235 -19.32 -22.03 3.04
CA GLY A 235 -20.23 -22.38 1.96
C GLY A 235 -20.89 -21.20 1.26
N PHE A 236 -21.59 -21.49 0.15
CA PHE A 236 -22.30 -20.47 -0.63
C PHE A 236 -23.49 -19.91 0.13
N ALA A 237 -23.55 -18.59 0.24
CA ALA A 237 -24.71 -17.88 0.77
C ALA A 237 -24.75 -16.45 0.22
N PRO A 238 -25.92 -15.78 0.25
CA PRO A 238 -26.02 -14.39 -0.18
C PRO A 238 -25.02 -13.50 0.56
N LEU A 239 -24.30 -12.67 -0.20
CA LEU A 239 -23.40 -11.67 0.36
C LEU A 239 -24.20 -10.52 0.97
N PRO A 240 -23.66 -9.88 2.02
CA PRO A 240 -24.32 -8.70 2.57
C PRO A 240 -24.32 -7.59 1.54
N ARG A 241 -25.48 -6.92 1.42
CA ARG A 241 -25.52 -5.63 0.74
C ARG A 241 -24.72 -4.66 1.58
N LYS A 242 -23.73 -4.00 0.98
CA LYS A 242 -22.98 -2.92 1.63
C LYS A 242 -24.01 -1.87 2.06
N THR A 243 -24.27 -1.76 3.36
CA THR A 243 -25.02 -0.61 3.91
C THR A 243 -24.17 0.61 3.60
N THR A 244 -24.60 1.38 2.61
CA THR A 244 -24.12 2.71 2.22
C THR A 244 -22.90 3.20 2.99
N ARG A 245 -21.71 3.03 2.40
CA ARG A 245 -20.59 3.99 2.40
C ARG A 245 -20.61 5.09 3.50
N ASP A 246 -20.55 4.71 4.77
CA ASP A 246 -19.99 5.56 5.82
C ASP A 246 -18.47 5.37 5.73
N GLU A 247 -17.78 5.79 4.66
CA GLU A 247 -17.06 7.07 4.59
C GLU A 247 -16.79 7.52 3.14
N ALA A 248 -17.74 7.32 2.22
CA ALA A 248 -17.66 8.02 0.95
C ALA A 248 -19.06 8.39 0.44
N LYS A 249 -19.75 9.15 1.28
CA LYS A 249 -20.64 10.20 0.79
C LYS A 249 -19.82 11.08 -0.15
N ASN A 250 -20.25 11.17 -1.42
CA ASN A 250 -19.96 12.24 -2.35
C ASN A 250 -18.58 12.93 -2.22
N ILE A 251 -17.62 12.50 -3.05
CA ILE A 251 -16.54 13.40 -3.49
C ILE A 251 -17.11 14.48 -4.45
N ASP A 252 -18.40 14.44 -4.77
CA ASP A 252 -19.11 15.61 -5.30
C ASP A 252 -19.50 16.56 -4.16
N THR A 253 -18.64 17.55 -3.95
CA THR A 253 -18.91 18.83 -3.26
C THR A 253 -18.91 18.85 -1.72
N VAL A 254 -17.80 18.45 -1.09
CA VAL A 254 -17.35 19.29 0.03
C VAL A 254 -16.90 20.60 -0.63
N PRO A 255 -17.55 21.75 -0.40
CA PRO A 255 -17.12 23.00 -1.02
C PRO A 255 -15.67 23.21 -0.63
N THR A 256 -14.80 23.44 -1.63
CA THR A 256 -13.41 23.82 -1.38
C THR A 256 -13.43 25.08 -0.53
N ARG A 257 -13.09 24.95 0.75
CA ARG A 257 -13.03 26.07 1.68
C ARG A 257 -11.59 26.55 1.71
N LEU A 258 -11.39 27.79 1.25
CA LEU A 258 -10.13 28.50 1.45
C LEU A 258 -10.16 29.10 2.86
N TYR A 259 -9.32 28.59 3.74
CA TYR A 259 -9.05 29.22 5.02
C TYR A 259 -7.86 30.16 4.85
N LYS A 260 -7.94 31.35 5.45
CA LYS A 260 -6.85 32.33 5.49
C LYS A 260 -6.26 32.38 6.89
#